data_AF-A0A925GUT6-F1
#
_entry.id   AF-A0A925GUT6-F1
#
_cell.length_a   1.000
_cell.length_b   1.000
_cell.length_c   1.000
_cell.angle_alpha   90.00
_cell.angle_beta   90.00
_cell.angle_gamma   90.00
#
_symmetry.space_group_name_H-M   'P 1'
#
loop_
_entity.id
_entity.type
_entity.pdbx_description
1 polymer ?
#
loop_
_entity_poly.entity_id
_entity_poly.type
_entity_poly.pdbx_seq_one_letter_code
_entity_poly.pdbx_strand_id
1 'polypeptide(L)' 'MHTSHSSYQRLAEPVAKQPAGRETTLRNLSERHLGLRVPGGGEYLFPPGGLVQVEVSDAEVLLRTGLFEIAEIPNEV' A
#
# COMPACT_ATOMS: atom_id res chain seq x y z
N MET A 1 6.63 -48.50 -0.34
CA MET A 1 5.82 -47.76 -1.34
C MET A 1 5.89 -46.28 -0.99
N HIS A 2 6.27 -45.48 -1.99
CA HIS A 2 6.23 -44.02 -2.18
C HIS A 2 6.51 -43.03 -1.02
N THR A 3 7.62 -42.30 -1.19
CA THR A 3 7.90 -40.96 -0.66
C THR A 3 7.03 -39.90 -1.37
N SER A 4 6.38 -39.00 -0.62
CA SER A 4 5.82 -37.76 -1.19
C SER A 4 6.37 -36.56 -0.44
N HIS A 5 7.32 -35.88 -1.08
CA HIS A 5 7.58 -34.46 -0.92
C HIS A 5 6.30 -33.67 -1.24
N SER A 6 5.92 -32.71 -0.40
CA SER A 6 5.28 -31.46 -0.86
C SER A 6 5.32 -30.46 0.30
N SER A 7 6.38 -29.65 0.40
CA SER A 7 6.56 -28.38 -0.30
C SER A 7 5.63 -27.30 0.24
N TYR A 8 6.20 -26.49 1.15
CA TYR A 8 5.89 -25.07 1.33
C TYR A 8 4.44 -24.65 1.05
N GLN A 9 3.50 -25.07 1.89
CA GLN A 9 2.35 -24.20 2.12
C GLN A 9 2.80 -23.16 3.15
N ARG A 10 3.64 -22.24 2.68
CA ARG A 10 3.84 -20.94 3.29
C ARG A 10 2.47 -20.29 3.15
N LEU A 11 1.59 -20.56 4.13
CA LEU A 11 0.46 -19.68 4.41
C LEU A 11 1.08 -18.30 4.35
N ALA A 12 0.59 -17.45 3.46
CA ALA A 12 0.91 -16.04 3.50
C ALA A 12 0.38 -15.57 4.85
N GLU A 13 1.21 -15.73 5.88
CA GLU A 13 1.04 -15.13 7.19
C GLU A 13 0.74 -13.67 6.88
N PRO A 14 -0.37 -13.10 7.37
CA PRO A 14 -0.67 -11.70 7.12
C PRO A 14 0.54 -10.90 7.60
N VAL A 15 1.34 -10.42 6.64
CA VAL A 15 2.52 -9.63 6.94
C VAL A 15 1.99 -8.36 7.58
N ALA A 16 2.39 -8.19 8.83
CA ALA A 16 2.11 -7.08 9.71
C ALA A 16 0.67 -6.99 10.24
N LYS A 17 0.60 -7.21 11.56
CA LYS A 17 -0.42 -6.68 12.46
C LYS A 17 -0.80 -5.25 12.05
N GLN A 18 -1.97 -5.08 11.45
CA GLN A 18 -2.60 -3.77 11.33
C GLN A 18 -2.84 -3.24 12.75
N PRO A 19 -2.25 -2.10 13.18
CA PRO A 19 -3.07 -1.20 13.97
C PRO A 19 -4.24 -0.81 13.07
N ALA A 20 -5.47 -0.72 13.60
CA ALA A 20 -6.56 -0.11 12.86
C ALA A 20 -6.27 1.38 12.69
N GLY A 21 -5.34 1.71 11.79
CA GLY A 21 -4.99 3.05 11.37
C GLY A 21 -6.09 3.55 10.45
N ARG A 22 -6.47 4.81 10.61
CA ARG A 22 -7.36 5.46 9.64
C ARG A 22 -6.67 5.44 8.29
N GLU A 23 -7.34 4.94 7.25
CA GLU A 23 -6.81 4.93 5.88
C GLU A 23 -7.21 6.22 5.13
N THR A 24 -6.41 6.58 4.14
CA THR A 24 -6.71 7.67 3.20
C THR A 24 -6.29 7.25 1.79
N THR A 25 -6.90 7.88 0.78
CA THR A 25 -6.55 7.60 -0.61
C THR A 25 -5.59 8.67 -1.11
N LEU A 26 -4.46 8.25 -1.65
CA LEU A 26 -3.53 9.12 -2.34
C LEU A 26 -3.58 8.89 -3.85
N ARG A 27 -3.47 9.99 -4.61
CA ARG A 27 -3.25 9.97 -6.06
C ARG A 27 -1.79 10.21 -6.38
N ASN A 28 -1.24 9.40 -7.27
CA ASN A 28 0.09 9.63 -7.84
C ASN A 28 0.04 10.70 -8.93
N LEU A 29 0.82 11.77 -8.75
CA LEU A 29 0.94 12.87 -9.70
C LEU A 29 2.06 12.68 -10.71
N SER A 30 2.92 11.69 -10.49
CA SER A 30 3.94 11.34 -11.48
C SER A 30 3.35 10.53 -12.63
N GLU A 31 3.92 10.73 -13.81
CA GLU A 31 3.67 9.92 -15.01
C GLU A 31 4.37 8.54 -14.97
N ARG A 32 4.97 8.20 -13.83
CA ARG A 32 5.74 6.97 -13.63
C ARG A 32 5.14 6.13 -12.51
N HIS A 33 5.38 4.83 -12.61
CA HIS A 33 5.14 3.91 -11.51
C HIS A 33 6.13 4.19 -10.37
N LEU A 34 5.60 4.37 -9.16
CA LEU A 34 6.41 4.61 -7.96
C LEU A 34 6.19 3.48 -6.96
N GLY A 35 7.27 2.79 -6.58
CA GLY A 35 7.27 1.87 -5.45
C GLY A 35 7.93 2.54 -4.27
N LEU A 36 7.18 2.75 -3.19
CA LEU A 36 7.69 3.43 -1.99
C LEU A 36 7.46 2.57 -0.76
N ARG A 37 8.49 2.54 0.10
CA ARG A 37 8.44 1.89 1.40
C ARG A 37 8.60 2.96 2.47
N VAL A 38 7.64 3.04 3.40
CA VAL A 38 7.72 3.93 4.56
C VAL A 38 8.41 3.17 5.70
N PRO A 39 9.53 3.67 6.25
CA PRO A 39 10.20 3.00 7.36
C PRO A 39 9.28 2.88 8.59
N GLY A 40 8.99 1.65 9.01
CA GLY A 40 8.09 1.38 10.14
C GLY A 40 6.59 1.41 9.79
N GLY A 41 6.25 1.66 8.52
CA GLY A 41 4.89 1.58 7.98
C GLY A 41 4.78 0.52 6.88
N GLY A 42 4.05 0.85 5.81
CA GLY A 42 3.76 0.00 4.67
C GLY A 42 4.69 0.13 3.46
N GLU A 43 4.51 -0.80 2.52
CA GLU A 43 5.06 -0.73 1.17
C GLU A 43 3.93 -0.57 0.16
N TYR A 44 4.06 0.42 -0.72
CA TYR A 44 3.00 0.87 -1.60
C TYR A 44 3.48 0.95 -3.05
N LEU A 45 2.60 0.55 -3.97
CA LEU A 45 2.81 0.64 -5.41
C LEU A 45 1.79 1.61 -6.01
N PHE A 46 2.30 2.69 -6.59
CA PHE A 46 1.52 3.77 -7.16
C PHE A 46 1.61 3.75 -8.69
N PRO A 47 0.56 3.30 -9.40
CA PRO A 47 0.49 3.49 -10.84
C PRO A 47 0.36 4.99 -11.19
N PRO A 48 0.81 5.41 -12.39
CA PRO A 48 0.72 6.80 -12.81
C PRO A 48 -0.73 7.27 -12.90
N GLY A 49 -1.06 8.39 -12.24
CA GLY A 49 -2.43 8.90 -12.11
C GLY A 49 -3.37 8.01 -11.26
N GLY A 50 -2.86 6.91 -10.70
CA GLY A 50 -3.65 5.94 -9.96
C GLY A 50 -3.95 6.38 -8.53
N LEU A 51 -5.02 5.80 -7.99
CA LEU A 51 -5.45 5.97 -6.60
C LEU A 51 -5.03 4.76 -5.77
N VAL A 52 -4.42 5.00 -4.63
CA VAL A 52 -3.94 3.95 -3.71
C VAL A 52 -4.37 4.30 -2.29
N GLN A 53 -4.95 3.34 -1.59
CA GLN A 53 -5.25 3.47 -0.16
C GLN A 53 -3.98 3.21 0.66
N VAL A 54 -3.71 4.11 1.59
CA VAL A 54 -2.55 4.07 2.48
C VAL A 54 -2.98 4.40 3.89
N GLU A 55 -2.17 4.03 4.88
CA GLU A 55 -2.40 4.47 6.26
C GLU A 55 -2.18 5.98 6.36
N VAL A 56 -2.99 6.69 7.14
CA VAL A 56 -2.86 8.15 7.31
C VAL A 56 -1.46 8.54 7.82
N SER A 57 -0.89 7.76 8.74
CA SER A 57 0.47 7.98 9.26
C SER A 57 1.53 7.95 8.15
N ASP A 58 1.35 7.04 7.18
CA ASP A 58 2.25 6.91 6.04
C ASP A 58 1.95 7.96 4.98
N ALA A 59 0.68 8.35 4.81
CA ALA A 59 0.27 9.40 3.90
C ALA A 59 0.97 10.72 4.20
N GLU A 60 1.15 11.08 5.48
CA GLU A 60 1.89 12.29 5.87
C GLU A 60 3.35 12.29 5.37
N VAL A 61 3.99 11.12 5.37
CA VAL A 61 5.37 10.96 4.86
C VAL A 61 5.36 11.05 3.33
N LEU A 62 4.42 10.39 2.68
CA LEU A 62 4.30 10.35 1.22
C LEU A 62 3.97 11.74 0.64
N LEU A 63 3.03 12.48 1.24
CA LEU A 63 2.66 13.83 0.81
C LEU A 63 3.83 14.81 0.84
N ARG A 64 4.78 14.65 1.79
CA ARG A 64 6.00 15.49 1.86
C ARG A 64 6.92 15.35 0.65
N THR A 65 6.77 14.30 -0.15
CA THR A 65 7.53 14.13 -1.39
C THR A 65 7.07 15.07 -2.51
N GLY A 66 5.86 15.62 -2.41
CA GLY A 66 5.25 16.44 -3.46
C GLY A 66 4.81 15.67 -4.71
N LEU A 67 4.94 14.34 -4.71
CA LEU A 67 4.56 13.46 -5.82
C LEU A 67 3.13 12.91 -5.68
N PHE A 68 2.47 13.18 -4.55
CA PHE A 68 1.15 12.65 -4.23
C PHE A 68 0.23 13.76 -3.72
N GLU A 69 -1.08 13.56 -3.90
CA GLU A 69 -2.12 14.38 -3.28
C GLU A 69 -3.19 13.48 -2.65
N ILE A 70 -3.93 14.01 -1.68
CA ILE A 70 -5.10 13.32 -1.12
C ILE A 70 -6.21 13.35 -2.16
N ALA A 71 -6.72 12.18 -2.53
CA ALA A 71 -7.90 12.05 -3.36
C ALA A 71 -9.11 11.75 -2.48
N GLU A 72 -10.08 12.65 -2.46
CA GLU A 72 -11.39 12.35 -1.91
C GLU A 72 -12.12 11.49 -2.94
N ILE A 73 -12.38 10.23 -2.61
CA ILE A 73 -13.29 9.41 -3.43
C ILE A 73 -14.69 9.93 -3.12
N PRO A 74 -15.39 10.60 -4.07
CA PRO A 74 -16.76 11.00 -3.82
C PRO A 74 -17.57 9.74 -3.54
N ASN A 75 -18.18 9.66 -2.35
CA ASN A 75 -19.26 8.70 -2.13
C ASN A 75 -20.39 9.10 -3.07
N GLU A 76 -20.49 8.49 -4.25
CA GLU A 76 -21.70 8.56 -5.04
C GLU A 76 -22.83 7.94 -4.19
N VAL A 77 -23.78 8.80 -3.81
CA VAL A 77 -25.01 8.48 -3.06
C VAL A 77 -26.17 8.18 -3.99
#